data_AF-A0A537FCU4-F1
#
_entry.id   AF-A0A537FCU4-F1
#
_cell.length_a   1.000
_cell.length_b   1.000
_cell.length_c   1.000
_cell.angle_alpha   90.00
_cell.angle_beta   90.00
_cell.angle_gamma   90.00
#
_symmetry.space_group_name_H-M   'P 1'
#
loop_
_entity.id
_entity.type
_entity.pdbx_description
1 polymer ?
#
loop_
_entity_poly.entity_id
_entity_poly.type
_entity_poly.pdbx_seq_one_letter_code
_entity_poly.pdbx_strand_id
1 'polypeptide(L)'
;MISSEKWRDEQTGRAIWVFERKYPDGLAVIIGDNMSGYRTVHVFVHRDYLAVDDRNKEFFQLLKELYRLLRPMYGNILVREMFRQVGPHPRQRPSGMNLQWGLPDVFWANFLGPEYVEMFGSEKVFSLPCYEAERLHDGGAVFLVSSSPFDCLTDPQGFDQRRLDITRHLGAEAFDTGYDNSPVKVPKFRYEEERKVEEQRRLATPHEKDILARVPRKEWQDWIENNQTIALALVSEM
;
A
#
# COMPACT_ATOMS: atom_id res chain seq x y z
N MET A 1 -31.77 -2.05 17.41
CA MET A 1 -31.04 -0.79 17.15
C MET A 1 -29.57 -1.14 17.02
N ILE A 2 -29.10 -1.33 15.79
CA ILE A 2 -27.70 -1.63 15.52
C ILE A 2 -26.98 -0.27 15.52
N SER A 3 -26.11 -0.07 16.49
CA SER A 3 -25.24 1.10 16.57
C SER A 3 -24.41 1.19 15.29
N SER A 4 -24.55 2.27 14.52
CA SER A 4 -23.67 2.57 13.40
C SER A 4 -22.28 2.84 13.95
N GLU A 5 -21.37 1.88 13.80
CA GLU A 5 -20.00 1.97 14.28
C GLU A 5 -19.24 3.05 13.50
N LYS A 6 -18.82 4.10 14.22
CA LYS A 6 -18.07 5.22 13.67
C LYS A 6 -16.64 4.78 13.35
N TRP A 7 -16.17 5.11 12.15
CA TRP A 7 -14.75 5.09 11.86
C TRP A 7 -14.05 6.17 12.70
N ARG A 8 -12.76 5.99 12.95
CA ARG A 8 -11.90 7.08 13.46
C ARG A 8 -11.11 7.63 12.30
N ASP A 9 -11.19 8.94 12.11
CA ASP A 9 -10.30 9.72 11.23
C ASP A 9 -9.30 10.48 12.11
N GLU A 10 -8.02 10.39 11.75
CA GLU A 10 -6.94 11.16 12.35
C GLU A 10 -6.07 11.76 11.24
N GLN A 11 -6.26 13.06 10.98
CA GLN A 11 -5.29 13.84 10.22
C GLN A 11 -4.05 14.07 11.07
N THR A 12 -2.96 13.42 10.69
CA THR A 12 -1.64 13.81 11.21
C THR A 12 -1.30 15.20 10.65
N GLY A 13 -0.30 15.93 11.17
CA GLY A 13 0.15 17.20 10.54
C GLY A 13 0.67 17.07 9.09
N ARG A 14 0.60 15.85 8.52
CA ARG A 14 0.94 15.41 7.16
C ARG A 14 -0.34 14.98 6.42
N ALA A 15 -0.26 14.88 5.10
CA ALA A 15 -1.35 14.39 4.25
C ALA A 15 -1.55 12.86 4.37
N ILE A 16 -1.81 12.37 5.58
CA ILE A 16 -2.05 10.97 5.90
C ILE A 16 -3.43 10.86 6.52
N TRP A 17 -4.24 9.98 5.95
CA TRP A 17 -5.56 9.60 6.40
C TRP A 17 -5.52 8.18 6.92
N VAL A 18 -6.09 7.95 8.09
CA VAL A 18 -6.23 6.63 8.68
C VAL A 18 -7.71 6.37 8.85
N PHE A 19 -8.23 5.39 8.12
CA PHE A 19 -9.60 4.90 8.26
C PHE A 19 -9.53 3.59 9.03
N GLU A 20 -9.97 3.57 10.29
CA GLU A 20 -10.01 2.37 11.11
C GLU A 20 -11.44 1.95 11.51
N ARG A 21 -11.78 0.69 11.24
CA ARG A 21 -12.93 -0.02 11.79
C ARG A 21 -12.44 -1.06 12.80
N LYS A 22 -12.93 -1.01 14.04
CA LYS A 22 -12.44 -1.88 15.14
C LYS A 22 -13.28 -3.13 15.42
N TYR A 23 -14.55 -3.14 15.06
CA TYR A 23 -15.49 -4.23 15.37
C TYR A 23 -16.50 -4.46 14.22
N PRO A 24 -17.12 -5.66 14.15
CA PRO A 24 -16.62 -6.93 14.70
C PRO A 24 -15.34 -7.42 13.98
N ASP A 25 -15.04 -6.84 12.83
CA ASP A 25 -14.01 -7.27 11.88
C ASP A 25 -13.04 -6.10 11.65
N GLY A 26 -11.86 -6.15 12.26
CA GLY A 26 -10.92 -5.02 12.21
C GLY A 26 -10.33 -4.75 10.81
N LEU A 27 -10.34 -3.50 10.36
CA LEU A 27 -9.70 -3.07 9.11
C LEU A 27 -9.16 -1.65 9.31
N ALA A 28 -7.90 -1.43 8.95
CA ALA A 28 -7.35 -0.09 8.86
C ALA A 28 -6.78 0.16 7.46
N VAL A 29 -7.23 1.24 6.82
CA VAL A 29 -6.72 1.71 5.54
C VAL A 29 -5.98 3.03 5.79
N ILE A 30 -4.68 3.03 5.54
CA ILE A 30 -3.83 4.21 5.67
C ILE A 30 -3.46 4.69 4.28
N ILE A 31 -3.86 5.92 3.95
CA ILE A 31 -3.60 6.53 2.65
C ILE A 31 -2.85 7.83 2.90
N GLY A 32 -1.70 8.02 2.27
CA GLY A 32 -0.99 9.27 2.47
C GLY A 32 0.33 9.40 1.73
N ASP A 33 0.94 10.56 1.92
CA ASP A 33 2.32 10.78 1.51
C ASP A 33 3.27 10.13 2.54
N ASN A 34 4.22 9.33 2.07
CA ASN A 34 5.29 8.77 2.91
C ASN A 34 6.30 9.86 3.34
N MET A 35 7.37 9.50 4.06
CA MET A 35 8.38 10.48 4.52
C MET A 35 9.09 11.22 3.39
N SER A 36 9.11 10.66 2.17
CA SER A 36 9.70 11.27 0.97
C SER A 36 8.71 12.15 0.20
N GLY A 37 7.46 12.24 0.63
CA GLY A 37 6.39 12.94 -0.10
C GLY A 37 5.81 12.14 -1.26
N TYR A 38 6.04 10.83 -1.31
CA TYR A 38 5.47 9.94 -2.32
C TYR A 38 4.17 9.31 -1.82
N ARG A 39 3.17 9.27 -2.70
CA ARG A 39 1.86 8.71 -2.37
C ARG A 39 1.94 7.20 -2.19
N THR A 40 1.47 6.71 -1.05
CA THR A 40 1.38 5.30 -0.71
C THR A 40 0.02 4.92 -0.17
N VAL A 41 -0.31 3.63 -0.28
CA VAL A 41 -1.51 3.02 0.31
C VAL A 41 -1.07 1.82 1.14
N HIS A 42 -1.36 1.83 2.44
CA HIS A 42 -1.05 0.74 3.35
C HIS A 42 -2.34 0.24 3.97
N VAL A 43 -2.59 -1.06 3.82
CA VAL A 43 -3.83 -1.67 4.28
C VAL A 43 -3.53 -2.75 5.30
N PHE A 44 -4.01 -2.53 6.51
CA PHE A 44 -3.88 -3.43 7.64
C PHE A 44 -5.20 -4.14 7.83
N VAL A 45 -5.18 -5.46 7.69
CA VAL A 45 -6.39 -6.26 7.82
C VAL A 45 -6.29 -7.09 9.09
N HIS A 46 -7.32 -7.03 9.94
CA HIS A 46 -7.41 -7.96 11.06
C HIS A 46 -7.88 -9.32 10.58
N ARG A 47 -7.51 -10.34 11.35
CA ARG A 47 -7.85 -11.73 11.08
C ARG A 47 -9.33 -11.96 10.82
N ASP A 48 -10.18 -11.37 11.64
CA ASP A 48 -11.61 -11.65 11.61
C ASP A 48 -12.29 -11.12 10.35
N TYR A 49 -11.72 -10.06 9.73
CA TYR A 49 -12.29 -9.42 8.54
C TYR A 49 -12.27 -10.30 7.29
N LEU A 50 -11.22 -11.09 7.09
CA LEU A 50 -11.06 -11.98 5.94
C LEU A 50 -11.35 -13.45 6.27
N ALA A 51 -11.72 -13.75 7.51
CA ALA A 51 -12.14 -15.09 7.93
C ALA A 51 -13.56 -15.45 7.46
N VAL A 52 -14.32 -14.47 6.94
CA VAL A 52 -15.62 -14.67 6.30
C VAL A 52 -15.39 -15.00 4.83
N ASP A 53 -15.71 -16.24 4.43
CA ASP A 53 -15.51 -16.74 3.07
C ASP A 53 -16.13 -15.80 2.00
N ASP A 54 -15.48 -15.74 0.84
CA ASP A 54 -15.75 -14.88 -0.33
C ASP A 54 -15.41 -13.37 -0.23
N ARG A 55 -15.08 -12.81 0.95
CA ARG A 55 -14.66 -11.39 1.03
C ARG A 55 -13.30 -11.08 0.44
N ASN A 56 -12.40 -12.07 0.31
CA ASN A 56 -11.04 -11.84 -0.19
C ASN A 56 -11.00 -11.29 -1.62
N LYS A 57 -11.86 -11.80 -2.51
CA LYS A 57 -11.92 -11.36 -3.90
C LYS A 57 -12.52 -9.97 -4.03
N GLU A 58 -13.61 -9.70 -3.32
CA GLU A 58 -14.25 -8.38 -3.28
C GLU A 58 -13.31 -7.33 -2.68
N PHE A 59 -12.64 -7.68 -1.58
CA PHE A 59 -11.67 -6.80 -0.94
C PHE A 59 -10.47 -6.54 -1.84
N PHE A 60 -9.93 -7.56 -2.51
CA PHE A 60 -8.86 -7.36 -3.46
C PHE A 60 -9.29 -6.49 -4.65
N GLN A 61 -10.51 -6.65 -5.15
CA GLN A 61 -11.05 -5.81 -6.21
C GLN A 61 -11.19 -4.35 -5.76
N LEU A 62 -11.70 -4.10 -4.55
CA LEU A 62 -11.77 -2.77 -3.94
C LEU A 62 -10.39 -2.11 -3.93
N LEU A 63 -9.35 -2.87 -3.59
CA LEU A 63 -7.98 -2.36 -3.49
C LEU A 63 -7.40 -2.01 -4.86
N LYS A 64 -7.74 -2.77 -5.91
CA LYS A 64 -7.40 -2.42 -7.29
C LYS A 64 -8.11 -1.13 -7.74
N GLU A 65 -9.35 -0.93 -7.32
CA GLU A 65 -10.07 0.33 -7.57
C GLU A 65 -9.48 1.51 -6.79
N LEU A 66 -9.08 1.31 -5.52
CA LEU A 66 -8.36 2.33 -4.75
C LEU A 66 -7.02 2.68 -5.40
N TYR A 67 -6.29 1.68 -5.92
CA TYR A 67 -5.11 1.93 -6.73
C TYR A 67 -5.45 2.77 -7.96
N ARG A 68 -6.55 2.48 -8.66
CA ARG A 68 -6.98 3.23 -9.86
C ARG A 68 -7.22 4.72 -9.56
N LEU A 69 -7.89 5.00 -8.44
CA LEU A 69 -8.18 6.36 -8.00
C LEU A 69 -6.91 7.09 -7.54
N LEU A 70 -6.15 6.45 -6.66
CA LEU A 70 -5.07 7.10 -5.94
C LEU A 70 -3.77 7.09 -6.72
N ARG A 71 -3.57 6.13 -7.63
CA ARG A 71 -2.32 5.92 -8.39
C ARG A 71 -1.08 6.00 -7.48
N PRO A 72 -1.04 5.21 -6.39
CA PRO A 72 0.09 5.26 -5.48
C PRO A 72 1.36 4.75 -6.16
N MET A 73 2.51 5.28 -5.76
CA MET A 73 3.80 4.76 -6.23
C MET A 73 4.08 3.36 -5.68
N TYR A 74 3.58 3.09 -4.47
CA TYR A 74 3.70 1.81 -3.82
C TYR A 74 2.52 1.62 -2.87
N GLY A 75 2.08 0.38 -2.72
CA GLY A 75 1.14 0.03 -1.67
C GLY A 75 1.33 -1.40 -1.19
N ASN A 76 0.83 -1.69 0.00
CA ASN A 76 0.85 -3.02 0.55
C ASN A 76 -0.42 -3.36 1.33
N ILE A 77 -0.69 -4.65 1.40
CA ILE A 77 -1.73 -5.21 2.24
C ILE A 77 -1.10 -6.27 3.14
N LEU A 78 -1.34 -6.15 4.43
CA LEU A 78 -0.70 -6.97 5.44
C LEU A 78 -1.63 -7.24 6.61
N VAL A 79 -1.36 -8.32 7.31
CA VAL A 79 -1.90 -8.56 8.66
C VAL A 79 -0.81 -8.23 9.68
N ARG A 80 -1.19 -7.88 10.90
CA ARG A 80 -0.25 -7.43 11.94
C ARG A 80 0.88 -8.43 12.19
N GLU A 81 0.58 -9.72 12.06
CA GLU A 81 1.48 -10.84 12.27
C GLU A 81 2.57 -10.98 11.20
N MET A 82 2.45 -10.27 10.07
CA MET A 82 3.50 -10.23 9.05
C MET A 82 4.70 -9.39 9.48
N PHE A 83 4.52 -8.45 10.42
CA PHE A 83 5.65 -7.74 11.01
C PHE A 83 6.42 -8.70 11.91
N ARG A 84 7.61 -9.09 11.45
CA ARG A 84 8.60 -9.64 12.37
C ARG A 84 9.05 -8.51 13.29
N GLN A 85 8.88 -8.70 14.60
CA GLN A 85 9.61 -7.89 15.57
C GLN A 85 11.09 -8.22 15.45
N VAL A 86 11.78 -7.58 14.50
CA VAL A 86 13.23 -7.52 14.53
C VAL A 86 13.56 -6.55 15.67
N GLY A 87 14.07 -7.08 16.77
CA GLY A 87 14.49 -6.25 17.89
C GLY A 87 15.42 -5.13 17.37
N PRO A 88 15.23 -3.87 17.80
CA PRO A 88 15.93 -2.76 17.20
C PRO A 88 17.43 -2.94 17.40
N HIS A 89 18.18 -3.24 16.34
CA HIS A 89 19.61 -3.04 16.39
C HIS A 89 19.83 -1.52 16.52
N PRO A 90 20.72 -1.02 17.39
CA PRO A 90 20.91 0.42 17.59
C PRO A 90 21.31 1.24 16.35
N ARG A 91 21.58 0.58 15.22
CA ARG A 91 21.91 1.19 13.92
C ARG A 91 20.89 0.89 12.83
N GLN A 92 19.82 0.17 13.16
CA GLN A 92 18.77 -0.21 12.22
C GLN A 92 17.58 0.71 12.47
N ARG A 93 17.36 1.64 11.55
CA ARG A 93 16.14 2.47 11.54
C ARG A 93 14.94 1.59 11.16
N PRO A 94 13.70 2.01 11.49
CA PRO A 94 12.53 1.31 10.98
C PRO A 94 12.55 1.31 9.45
N SER A 95 12.58 0.13 8.84
CA SER A 95 12.62 -0.01 7.39
C SER A 95 11.28 0.42 6.79
N GLY A 96 11.32 0.93 5.56
CA GLY A 96 10.10 1.08 4.78
C GLY A 96 9.30 2.36 5.00
N MET A 97 9.82 3.30 5.77
CA MET A 97 9.18 4.61 5.99
C MET A 97 9.43 5.60 4.85
N ASN A 98 10.40 5.32 3.97
CA ASN A 98 10.88 6.22 2.93
C ASN A 98 11.24 5.41 1.67
N LEU A 99 10.51 5.62 0.57
CA LEU A 99 10.75 4.87 -0.68
C LEU A 99 12.06 5.27 -1.39
N GLN A 100 12.71 6.37 -0.99
CA GLN A 100 14.08 6.68 -1.43
C GLN A 100 15.13 5.79 -0.77
N TRP A 101 14.75 5.04 0.27
CA TRP A 101 15.58 4.04 0.93
C TRP A 101 15.28 2.61 0.45
N GLY A 102 14.33 2.46 -0.48
CA GLY A 102 13.95 1.16 -1.02
C GLY A 102 12.54 0.77 -0.61
N LEU A 103 12.10 -0.37 -1.14
CA LEU A 103 10.83 -0.96 -0.76
C LEU A 103 10.91 -1.45 0.69
N PRO A 104 9.83 -1.29 1.49
CA PRO A 104 9.78 -1.73 2.88
C PRO A 104 10.13 -3.22 3.07
N ASP A 105 9.36 -4.07 2.39
CA ASP A 105 9.45 -5.53 2.42
C ASP A 105 8.44 -6.07 1.39
N VAL A 106 8.35 -7.40 1.27
CA VAL A 106 7.30 -8.10 0.54
C VAL A 106 6.18 -8.50 1.49
N PHE A 107 4.99 -7.92 1.33
CA PHE A 107 3.79 -8.26 2.11
C PHE A 107 2.89 -9.24 1.35
N TRP A 108 1.74 -9.65 1.92
CA TRP A 108 0.84 -10.58 1.22
C TRP A 108 0.45 -10.08 -0.17
N ALA A 109 0.10 -8.80 -0.28
CA ALA A 109 -0.16 -8.18 -1.56
C ALA A 109 0.61 -6.85 -1.66
N ASN A 110 1.17 -6.58 -2.83
CA ASN A 110 2.00 -5.40 -3.07
C ASN A 110 1.61 -4.76 -4.39
N PHE A 111 1.35 -3.44 -4.34
CA PHE A 111 1.17 -2.60 -5.51
C PHE A 111 2.51 -1.94 -5.87
N LEU A 112 2.90 -2.05 -7.13
CA LEU A 112 4.02 -1.37 -7.73
C LEU A 112 3.50 -0.36 -8.73
N GLY A 113 3.79 0.92 -8.50
CA GLY A 113 3.56 1.96 -9.49
C GLY A 113 4.34 1.73 -10.79
N PRO A 114 3.97 2.40 -11.89
CA PRO A 114 4.60 2.20 -13.20
C PRO A 114 6.12 2.44 -13.18
N GLU A 115 6.63 3.33 -12.34
CA GLU A 115 8.07 3.60 -12.21
C GLU A 115 8.84 2.42 -11.60
N TYR A 116 8.23 1.68 -10.67
CA TYR A 116 8.83 0.44 -10.16
C TYR A 116 8.81 -0.64 -11.23
N VAL A 117 7.71 -0.79 -11.97
CA VAL A 117 7.62 -1.76 -13.08
C VAL A 117 8.66 -1.45 -14.16
N GLU A 118 8.88 -0.17 -14.48
CA GLU A 118 9.91 0.29 -15.41
C GLU A 118 11.33 -0.03 -14.90
N MET A 119 11.62 0.27 -13.62
CA MET A 119 12.92 0.01 -13.01
C MET A 119 13.28 -1.49 -12.92
N PHE A 120 12.30 -2.33 -12.59
CA PHE A 120 12.49 -3.78 -12.51
C PHE A 120 12.49 -4.44 -13.90
N GLY A 121 11.76 -3.86 -14.85
CA GLY A 121 11.46 -4.46 -16.13
C GLY A 121 10.16 -5.27 -16.05
N SER A 122 9.25 -5.02 -16.99
CA SER A 122 7.93 -5.66 -17.02
C SER A 122 8.00 -7.18 -17.01
N GLU A 123 8.86 -7.80 -17.83
CA GLU A 123 9.01 -9.26 -17.88
C GLU A 123 9.42 -9.83 -16.52
N LYS A 124 10.29 -9.11 -15.80
CA LYS A 124 10.76 -9.50 -14.48
C LYS A 124 9.64 -9.47 -13.44
N VAL A 125 8.78 -8.45 -13.48
CA VAL A 125 7.65 -8.30 -12.55
C VAL A 125 6.59 -9.38 -12.79
N PHE A 126 6.25 -9.70 -14.04
CA PHE A 126 5.20 -10.69 -14.33
C PHE A 126 5.70 -12.14 -14.34
N SER A 127 7.00 -12.36 -14.08
CA SER A 127 7.61 -13.68 -13.84
C SER A 127 7.96 -13.92 -12.37
N LEU A 128 7.42 -13.10 -11.46
CA LEU A 128 7.64 -13.23 -10.03
C LEU A 128 7.25 -14.63 -9.51
N PRO A 129 8.06 -15.26 -8.62
CA PRO A 129 7.71 -16.51 -7.96
C PRO A 129 6.67 -16.29 -6.86
N CYS A 130 5.46 -15.91 -7.28
CA CYS A 130 4.34 -15.51 -6.44
C CYS A 130 3.07 -16.30 -6.82
N TYR A 131 2.00 -16.13 -6.05
CA TYR A 131 0.73 -16.79 -6.34
C TYR A 131 0.08 -16.22 -7.60
N GLU A 132 0.06 -14.90 -7.72
CA GLU A 132 -0.54 -14.19 -8.85
C GLU A 132 0.13 -12.83 -9.04
N ALA A 133 0.29 -12.40 -10.29
CA ALA A 133 0.73 -11.06 -10.64
C ALA A 133 -0.14 -10.52 -11.78
N GLU A 134 -0.74 -9.35 -11.58
CA GLU A 134 -1.63 -8.69 -12.54
C GLU A 134 -1.08 -7.32 -12.96
N ARG A 135 -1.26 -6.98 -14.24
CA ARG A 135 -0.96 -5.63 -14.75
C ARG A 135 -2.11 -4.68 -14.42
N LEU A 136 -1.78 -3.48 -13.96
CA LEU A 136 -2.75 -2.42 -13.64
C LEU A 136 -2.91 -1.44 -14.80
N HIS A 137 -4.00 -0.67 -14.76
CA HIS A 137 -4.47 0.20 -15.85
C HIS A 137 -3.45 1.27 -16.33
N ASP A 138 -2.52 1.68 -15.48
CA ASP A 138 -1.51 2.72 -15.74
C ASP A 138 -0.12 2.15 -16.06
N GLY A 139 -0.01 0.83 -16.21
CA GLY A 139 1.26 0.13 -16.39
C GLY A 139 1.95 -0.30 -15.09
N GLY A 140 1.36 0.01 -13.93
CA GLY A 140 1.73 -0.59 -12.65
C GLY A 140 1.43 -2.10 -12.60
N ALA A 141 1.72 -2.70 -11.45
CA ALA A 141 1.48 -4.10 -11.19
C ALA A 141 0.99 -4.33 -9.75
N VAL A 142 0.19 -5.37 -9.57
CA VAL A 142 -0.10 -5.93 -8.25
C VAL A 142 0.34 -7.39 -8.24
N PHE A 143 0.89 -7.85 -7.13
CA PHE A 143 1.18 -9.27 -6.95
C PHE A 143 0.81 -9.76 -5.56
N LEU A 144 0.39 -11.03 -5.50
CA LEU A 144 0.00 -11.77 -4.31
C LEU A 144 1.08 -12.82 -4.00
N VAL A 145 1.62 -12.81 -2.78
CA VAL A 145 2.58 -13.83 -2.32
C VAL A 145 1.91 -15.20 -2.18
N SER A 146 0.65 -15.22 -1.76
CA SER A 146 -0.12 -16.42 -1.48
C SER A 146 -1.61 -16.18 -1.69
N SER A 147 -2.42 -17.24 -1.74
CA SER A 147 -3.87 -17.13 -1.98
C SER A 147 -4.62 -16.51 -0.80
N SER A 148 -4.06 -16.58 0.41
CA SER A 148 -4.63 -15.98 1.61
C SER A 148 -3.59 -15.15 2.38
N PRO A 149 -3.96 -13.98 2.93
CA PRO A 149 -3.08 -13.25 3.84
C PRO A 149 -2.79 -14.02 5.13
N PHE A 150 -3.59 -15.04 5.45
CA PHE A 150 -3.38 -15.90 6.63
C PHE A 150 -2.40 -17.03 6.40
N ASP A 151 -1.88 -17.19 5.18
CA ASP A 151 -0.85 -18.21 4.92
C ASP A 151 0.44 -17.92 5.69
N CYS A 152 0.70 -16.66 6.08
CA CYS A 152 1.79 -16.33 6.99
C CYS A 152 1.61 -16.91 8.41
N LEU A 153 0.40 -17.36 8.76
CA LEU A 153 0.06 -17.98 10.04
C LEU A 153 -0.01 -19.51 9.92
N THR A 154 -0.61 -20.02 8.85
CA THR A 154 -0.84 -21.46 8.64
C THR A 154 0.39 -22.16 8.06
N ASP A 155 1.16 -21.49 7.21
CA ASP A 155 2.43 -21.94 6.64
C ASP A 155 3.48 -20.81 6.68
N PRO A 156 3.97 -20.43 7.87
CA PRO A 156 4.90 -19.32 8.01
C PRO A 156 6.19 -19.54 7.21
N GLN A 157 6.72 -20.77 7.21
CA GLN A 157 7.96 -21.10 6.51
C GLN A 157 7.80 -20.98 4.99
N GLY A 158 6.73 -21.53 4.40
CA GLY A 158 6.50 -21.41 2.97
C GLY A 158 6.17 -19.98 2.54
N PHE A 159 5.43 -19.23 3.36
CA PHE A 159 5.17 -17.81 3.11
C PHE A 159 6.48 -17.00 3.10
N ASP A 160 7.34 -17.21 4.10
CA ASP A 160 8.62 -16.52 4.20
C ASP A 160 9.60 -16.93 3.09
N GLN A 161 9.61 -18.20 2.70
CA GLN A 161 10.42 -18.66 1.57
C GLN A 161 10.00 -17.95 0.27
N ARG A 162 8.69 -17.81 0.00
CA ARG A 162 8.18 -17.06 -1.15
C ARG A 162 8.60 -15.60 -1.12
N ARG A 163 8.55 -14.94 0.05
CA ARG A 163 9.05 -13.56 0.21
C ARG A 163 10.52 -13.43 -0.12
N LEU A 164 11.35 -14.36 0.35
CA LEU A 164 12.78 -14.40 0.03
C LEU A 164 13.04 -14.63 -1.45
N ASP A 165 12.27 -15.51 -2.09
CA ASP A 165 12.39 -15.80 -3.51
C ASP A 165 11.99 -14.60 -4.37
N ILE A 166 10.90 -13.89 -4.02
CA ILE A 166 10.49 -12.62 -4.64
C ILE A 166 11.58 -11.55 -4.46
N THR A 167 12.12 -11.42 -3.24
CA THR A 167 13.19 -10.46 -2.93
C THR A 167 14.43 -10.74 -3.79
N ARG A 168 14.84 -12.01 -3.88
CA ARG A 168 15.98 -12.44 -4.70
C ARG A 168 15.72 -12.20 -6.18
N HIS A 169 14.50 -12.49 -6.63
CA HIS A 169 14.09 -12.27 -8.02
C HIS A 169 14.20 -10.80 -8.37
N LEU A 170 13.57 -9.90 -7.60
CA LEU A 170 13.57 -8.46 -7.85
C LEU A 170 14.96 -7.81 -7.69
N GLY A 171 15.78 -8.34 -6.78
CA GLY A 171 17.09 -7.83 -6.39
C GLY A 171 17.02 -7.28 -4.97
N ALA A 172 17.87 -7.79 -4.08
CA ALA A 172 17.88 -7.40 -2.66
C ALA A 172 18.20 -5.92 -2.46
N GLU A 173 18.91 -5.31 -3.40
CA GLU A 173 19.20 -3.88 -3.44
C GLU A 173 17.95 -3.01 -3.61
N ALA A 174 16.81 -3.56 -4.03
CA ALA A 174 15.58 -2.78 -4.16
C ALA A 174 14.83 -2.59 -2.83
N PHE A 175 15.28 -3.23 -1.75
CA PHE A 175 14.61 -3.26 -0.45
C PHE A 175 15.41 -2.52 0.62
N ASP A 176 14.71 -1.84 1.52
CA ASP A 176 15.29 -1.10 2.63
C ASP A 176 15.75 -2.05 3.73
N THR A 177 17.05 -2.12 3.94
CA THR A 177 17.67 -2.95 4.97
C THR A 177 17.63 -2.29 6.36
N GLY A 178 17.26 -1.01 6.42
CA GLY A 178 17.31 -0.19 7.62
C GLY A 178 18.71 0.36 7.97
N TYR A 179 19.70 0.19 7.09
CA TYR A 179 21.07 0.69 7.29
C TYR A 179 21.39 1.87 6.37
N ASP A 180 22.01 2.92 6.92
CA ASP A 180 22.21 4.22 6.25
C ASP A 180 23.17 4.20 5.03
N ASN A 181 23.84 3.08 4.75
CA ASN A 181 24.81 2.96 3.64
C ASN A 181 24.57 1.72 2.74
N SER A 182 23.41 1.08 2.82
CA SER A 182 23.09 0.02 1.88
C SER A 182 22.90 0.63 0.48
N PRO A 183 23.52 0.07 -0.58
CA PRO A 183 23.22 0.49 -1.93
C PRO A 183 21.77 0.14 -2.23
N VAL A 184 20.94 1.14 -2.45
CA VAL A 184 19.52 0.95 -2.75
C VAL A 184 19.24 1.30 -4.21
N LYS A 185 18.56 0.40 -4.91
CA LYS A 185 18.00 0.63 -6.23
C LYS A 185 16.57 1.16 -6.09
N VAL A 186 16.40 2.45 -6.35
CA VAL A 186 15.09 3.13 -6.37
C VAL A 186 14.81 3.67 -7.77
N PRO A 187 13.53 3.74 -8.19
CA PRO A 187 13.20 4.16 -9.54
C PRO A 187 13.44 5.66 -9.70
N LYS A 188 13.57 6.10 -10.96
CA LYS A 188 13.46 7.53 -11.27
C LYS A 188 11.98 7.89 -11.22
N PHE A 189 11.57 8.48 -10.11
CA PHE A 189 10.19 8.90 -9.94
C PHE A 189 9.90 10.09 -10.86
N ARG A 190 9.04 9.90 -11.88
CA ARG A 190 8.65 10.96 -12.84
C ARG A 190 8.06 12.17 -12.12
N TYR A 191 7.38 11.91 -11.01
CA TYR A 191 6.83 12.91 -10.11
C TYR A 191 7.89 13.75 -9.38
N GLU A 192 9.20 13.52 -9.47
CA GLU A 192 10.17 14.46 -8.87
C GLU A 192 10.15 15.84 -9.53
N GLU A 193 9.85 15.91 -10.83
CA GLU A 193 9.68 17.18 -11.54
C GLU A 193 8.33 17.83 -11.22
N GLU A 194 7.26 17.04 -11.21
CA GLU A 194 5.91 17.51 -10.83
C GLU A 194 5.88 17.96 -9.36
N ARG A 195 6.57 17.24 -8.46
CA ARG A 195 6.72 17.61 -7.05
C ARG A 195 7.46 18.93 -6.88
N LYS A 196 8.49 19.23 -7.68
CA LYS A 196 9.16 20.54 -7.62
C LYS A 196 8.21 21.68 -8.01
N VAL A 197 7.42 21.47 -9.06
CA VAL A 197 6.39 22.43 -9.51
C VAL A 197 5.29 22.56 -8.45
N GLU A 198 4.93 21.47 -7.79
CA GLU A 198 3.85 21.45 -6.81
C GLU A 198 4.28 21.92 -5.43
N GLU A 199 5.53 21.72 -5.03
CA GLU A 199 6.15 22.28 -3.84
C GLU A 199 6.25 23.81 -3.99
N GLN A 200 6.56 24.30 -5.20
CA GLN A 200 6.43 25.72 -5.55
C GLN A 200 4.99 26.23 -5.46
N ARG A 201 3.98 25.43 -5.84
CA ARG A 201 2.55 25.78 -5.67
C ARG A 201 2.09 25.71 -4.21
N ARG A 202 2.57 24.75 -3.42
CA ARG A 202 2.29 24.58 -1.98
C ARG A 202 2.80 25.78 -1.16
N LEU A 203 3.93 26.37 -1.57
CA LEU A 203 4.43 27.62 -1.00
C LEU A 203 3.57 28.84 -1.36
N ALA A 204 2.78 28.76 -2.44
CA ALA A 204 1.89 29.83 -2.90
C ALA A 204 0.44 29.72 -2.37
N THR A 205 -0.03 28.52 -2.01
CA THR A 205 -1.38 28.29 -1.48
C THR A 205 -1.34 27.30 -0.29
N PRO A 206 -1.46 27.76 0.97
CA PRO A 206 -1.25 26.92 2.17
C PRO A 206 -2.32 25.85 2.46
N HIS A 207 -3.30 25.60 1.59
CA HIS A 207 -4.56 24.97 2.01
C HIS A 207 -4.94 23.62 1.42
N GLU A 208 -4.22 23.06 0.45
CA GLU A 208 -4.58 21.73 -0.08
C GLU A 208 -3.54 20.68 0.29
N LYS A 209 -3.49 20.36 1.59
CA LYS A 209 -2.82 19.16 2.11
C LYS A 209 -3.65 17.90 1.89
N ASP A 210 -4.90 18.02 1.47
CA ASP A 210 -5.77 16.87 1.29
C ASP A 210 -5.49 16.16 -0.04
N ILE A 211 -4.96 14.94 0.05
CA ILE A 211 -4.73 14.06 -1.11
C ILE A 211 -6.03 13.53 -1.72
N LEU A 212 -7.10 13.41 -0.93
CA LEU A 212 -8.39 12.87 -1.37
C LEU A 212 -9.19 13.91 -2.17
N ALA A 213 -9.09 15.19 -1.78
CA ALA A 213 -9.68 16.32 -2.52
C ALA A 213 -9.16 16.46 -3.97
N ARG A 214 -8.02 15.83 -4.28
CA ARG A 214 -7.41 15.87 -5.63
C ARG A 214 -8.04 14.88 -6.60
N VAL A 215 -8.72 13.86 -6.09
CA VAL A 215 -9.44 12.90 -6.93
C VAL A 215 -10.74 13.57 -7.38
N PRO A 216 -11.04 13.63 -8.70
CA PRO A 216 -12.25 14.28 -9.19
C PRO A 216 -13.50 13.68 -8.54
N ARG A 217 -14.45 14.55 -8.14
CA ARG A 217 -15.70 14.12 -7.48
C ARG A 217 -16.44 13.02 -8.24
N LYS A 218 -16.43 13.07 -9.58
CA LYS A 218 -17.03 12.05 -10.42
C LYS A 218 -16.36 10.67 -10.23
N GLU A 219 -15.03 10.63 -10.13
CA GLU A 219 -14.31 9.38 -9.92
C GLU A 219 -14.62 8.78 -8.54
N TRP A 220 -14.80 9.62 -7.51
CA TRP A 220 -15.31 9.17 -6.21
C TRP A 220 -16.73 8.60 -6.30
N GLN A 221 -17.64 9.28 -6.99
CA GLN A 221 -19.02 8.83 -7.17
C GLN A 221 -19.08 7.48 -7.90
N ASP A 222 -18.38 7.38 -9.03
CA ASP A 222 -18.27 6.15 -9.80
C ASP A 222 -17.69 5.01 -8.94
N TRP A 223 -16.70 5.30 -8.09
CA TRP A 223 -16.13 4.30 -7.19
C TRP A 223 -17.12 3.79 -6.15
N ILE A 224 -17.87 4.68 -5.51
CA ILE A 224 -18.87 4.34 -4.49
C ILE A 224 -19.98 3.47 -5.08
N GLU A 225 -20.50 3.86 -6.25
CA GLU A 225 -21.57 3.13 -6.93
C GLU A 225 -21.17 1.69 -7.23
N ASN A 226 -19.89 1.47 -7.57
CA ASN A 226 -19.36 0.16 -7.93
C ASN A 226 -18.89 -0.68 -6.72
N ASN A 227 -18.73 -0.11 -5.53
CA ASN A 227 -18.07 -0.77 -4.38
C ASN A 227 -18.86 -0.66 -3.05
N GLN A 228 -20.19 -0.63 -3.15
CA GLN A 228 -21.12 -0.17 -2.12
C GLN A 228 -20.76 -0.49 -0.65
N THR A 229 -20.48 -1.74 -0.27
CA THR A 229 -20.36 -2.08 1.16
C THR A 229 -19.20 -1.39 1.88
N ILE A 230 -18.01 -1.37 1.28
CA ILE A 230 -16.81 -0.78 1.91
C ILE A 230 -16.63 0.66 1.45
N ALA A 231 -17.00 0.98 0.21
CA ALA A 231 -16.91 2.34 -0.32
C ALA A 231 -17.89 3.31 0.34
N LEU A 232 -19.13 2.89 0.62
CA LEU A 232 -20.07 3.72 1.39
C LEU A 232 -19.55 3.95 2.81
N ALA A 233 -18.93 2.95 3.42
CA ALA A 233 -18.33 3.08 4.76
C ALA A 233 -17.11 4.02 4.76
N LEU A 234 -16.29 3.98 3.71
CA LEU A 234 -15.11 4.84 3.57
C LEU A 234 -15.51 6.28 3.25
N VAL A 235 -16.48 6.50 2.35
CA VAL A 235 -16.90 7.84 1.92
C VAL A 235 -17.89 8.50 2.88
N SER A 236 -18.68 7.76 3.66
CA SER A 236 -19.53 8.38 4.69
C SER A 236 -18.74 9.14 5.76
N GLU A 237 -17.42 8.93 5.80
CA GLU A 237 -16.49 9.51 6.77
C GLU A 237 -15.52 10.52 6.11
N MET A 238 -15.61 10.72 4.78
CA MET A 238 -14.87 11.73 4.00
C MET A 238 -15.72 12.97 3.75
#